data_AF-A0A538JID3-F1
#
_entry.id   AF-A0A538JID3-F1
#
_cell.length_a   1.000
_cell.length_b   1.000
_cell.length_c   1.000
_cell.angle_alpha   90.00
_cell.angle_beta   90.00
_cell.angle_gamma   90.00
#
_symmetry.space_group_name_H-M   'P 1'
#
loop_
_entity.id
_entity.type
_entity.pdbx_description
1 polymer ?
#
loop_
_entity_poly.entity_id
_entity_poly.type
_entity_poly.pdbx_seq_one_letter_code
_entity_poly.pdbx_strand_id
1 'polypeptide(L)'
;MGTANDDAPDALRRAARPRRDARLRPQGTFSRQLFLGEALDVDHLEANYDNGVLTLTIPVAEQAKPRKVEITSGGGRKAINADSSAA
;
A
#
# COMPACT_ATOMS: atom_id res chain seq x y z
N MET A 1 8.66 58.99 -47.27
CA MET A 1 8.04 59.37 -45.98
C MET A 1 7.27 58.14 -45.50
N GLY A 2 7.90 57.30 -44.67
CA GLY A 2 7.26 56.10 -44.15
C GLY A 2 6.48 56.43 -42.88
N THR A 3 5.22 56.03 -42.82
CA THR A 3 4.48 55.92 -41.57
C THR A 3 4.36 54.43 -41.27
N ALA A 4 5.16 54.01 -40.30
CA ALA A 4 5.03 52.72 -39.64
C ALA A 4 3.68 52.62 -38.91
N ASN A 5 3.24 51.37 -38.74
CA ASN A 5 2.28 50.89 -37.74
C ASN A 5 0.80 51.21 -37.98
N ASP A 6 0.00 50.16 -38.26
CA ASP A 6 -1.01 49.65 -37.30
C ASP A 6 -1.85 48.45 -37.79
N ASP A 7 -1.46 47.74 -38.86
CA ASP A 7 -2.27 46.62 -39.38
C ASP A 7 -1.88 45.25 -38.81
N ALA A 8 -2.12 45.04 -37.52
CA ALA A 8 -2.23 43.69 -36.97
C ALA A 8 -3.69 43.37 -36.60
N PRO A 9 -4.60 43.06 -37.54
CA PRO A 9 -5.95 42.69 -37.17
C PRO A 9 -6.06 41.18 -36.89
N ASP A 10 -6.38 40.90 -35.64
CA ASP A 10 -7.40 39.95 -35.19
C ASP A 10 -7.16 38.43 -35.34
N ALA A 11 -6.14 37.98 -36.08
CA ALA A 11 -5.87 36.55 -36.23
C ALA A 11 -5.35 35.86 -34.94
N LEU A 12 -4.78 36.62 -33.99
CA LEU A 12 -4.33 36.12 -32.69
C LEU A 12 -5.42 36.13 -31.60
N ARG A 13 -6.64 36.56 -31.93
CA ARG A 13 -7.76 36.71 -30.97
C ARG A 13 -8.83 35.63 -31.05
N ARG A 14 -8.69 34.61 -31.91
CA ARG A 14 -9.49 33.39 -31.77
C ARG A 14 -8.98 32.59 -30.59
N ALA A 15 -9.42 33.05 -29.42
CA ALA A 15 -9.46 32.38 -28.15
C ALA A 15 -9.04 30.91 -28.25
N ALA A 16 -7.82 30.63 -27.81
CA ALA A 16 -7.50 29.36 -27.19
C ALA A 16 -8.51 29.19 -26.05
N ARG A 17 -9.69 28.64 -26.38
CA ARG A 17 -10.66 28.14 -25.42
C ARG A 17 -9.82 27.27 -24.49
N PRO A 18 -9.76 27.52 -23.17
CA PRO A 18 -9.15 26.55 -22.29
C PRO A 18 -9.89 25.24 -22.56
N ARG A 19 -9.19 24.24 -23.12
CA ARG A 19 -9.72 22.89 -23.19
C ARG A 19 -10.02 22.56 -21.74
N ARG A 20 -11.29 22.56 -21.37
CA ARG A 20 -11.73 22.21 -20.02
C ARG A 20 -11.56 20.70 -19.90
N ASP A 21 -10.32 20.25 -19.83
CA ASP A 21 -9.96 18.88 -19.49
C ASP A 21 -10.00 18.77 -17.96
N ALA A 22 -11.13 19.12 -17.36
CA ALA A 22 -11.32 19.12 -15.92
C ALA A 22 -12.15 17.90 -15.51
N ARG A 23 -11.54 16.71 -15.57
CA ARG A 23 -12.09 15.51 -14.93
C ARG A 23 -11.02 14.79 -14.11
N LEU A 24 -10.55 15.46 -13.05
CA LEU A 24 -9.49 14.96 -12.17
C LEU A 24 -10.03 14.39 -10.83
N ARG A 25 -11.21 13.78 -10.91
CA ARG A 25 -11.70 12.91 -9.85
C ARG A 25 -12.06 11.59 -10.53
N PRO A 26 -11.40 10.47 -10.19
CA PRO A 26 -11.79 9.20 -10.75
C PRO A 26 -13.26 8.95 -10.35
N GLN A 27 -14.06 8.46 -11.29
CA GLN A 27 -15.47 8.16 -11.09
C GLN A 27 -15.76 6.77 -11.63
N GLY A 28 -16.77 6.12 -11.06
CA GLY A 28 -17.13 4.75 -11.38
C GLY A 28 -17.00 3.85 -10.17
N THR A 29 -17.07 2.54 -10.41
CA THR A 29 -16.92 1.53 -9.36
C THR A 29 -15.44 1.33 -9.03
N PHE A 30 -15.12 1.36 -7.74
CA PHE A 30 -13.79 1.05 -7.24
C PHE A 30 -13.82 -0.29 -6.53
N SER A 31 -12.87 -1.15 -6.85
CA SER A 31 -12.68 -2.43 -6.17
C SER A 31 -11.21 -2.61 -5.81
N ARG A 32 -10.96 -3.04 -4.58
CA ARG A 32 -9.61 -3.43 -4.12
C ARG A 32 -9.70 -4.73 -3.37
N GLN A 33 -8.84 -5.67 -3.74
CA GLN A 33 -8.72 -6.96 -3.08
C GLN A 33 -7.41 -6.98 -2.28
N LEU A 34 -7.47 -7.52 -1.06
CA LEU A 34 -6.34 -7.68 -0.16
C LEU A 34 -6.25 -9.16 0.19
N PHE A 35 -5.03 -9.70 0.20
CA PHE A 35 -4.76 -11.03 0.71
C PHE A 35 -4.36 -10.92 2.17
N LEU A 36 -5.10 -11.62 3.03
CA LEU A 36 -4.90 -11.61 4.47
C LEU A 36 -4.18 -12.90 4.88
N GLY A 37 -3.29 -12.81 5.86
CA GLY A 37 -2.65 -13.99 6.44
C GLY A 37 -3.61 -14.75 7.36
N GLU A 38 -3.30 -16.04 7.60
CA GLU A 38 -4.10 -16.93 8.47
C GLU A 38 -4.17 -16.47 9.94
N ALA A 39 -3.29 -15.55 10.33
CA ALA A 39 -3.22 -15.00 11.68
C ALA A 39 -4.29 -13.93 11.97
N LEU A 40 -5.13 -13.58 11.01
CA LEU A 40 -6.15 -12.54 11.15
C LEU A 40 -7.53 -13.15 11.35
N ASP A 41 -8.29 -12.58 12.28
CA ASP A 41 -9.67 -12.98 12.57
C ASP A 41 -10.62 -12.14 11.73
N VAL A 42 -11.02 -12.69 10.58
CA VAL A 42 -11.86 -12.02 9.58
C VAL A 42 -13.33 -11.97 10.02
N ASP A 43 -13.75 -12.88 10.92
CA ASP A 43 -15.12 -12.92 11.43
C ASP A 43 -15.43 -11.71 12.32
N HIS A 44 -14.39 -11.10 12.91
CA HIS A 44 -14.47 -9.90 13.75
C HIS A 44 -13.94 -8.64 13.05
N LEU A 45 -14.06 -8.56 11.71
CA LEU A 45 -13.73 -7.36 10.93
C LEU A 45 -14.63 -6.17 11.31
N GLU A 46 -14.00 -5.02 11.61
CA GLU A 46 -14.70 -3.74 11.77
C GLU A 46 -14.40 -2.80 10.59
N ALA A 47 -15.41 -2.07 10.14
CA ALA A 47 -15.28 -1.09 9.06
C ALA A 47 -15.81 0.28 9.52
N ASN A 48 -15.00 1.32 9.36
CA ASN A 48 -15.39 2.69 9.62
C ASN A 48 -15.14 3.55 8.37
N TYR A 49 -16.10 4.41 8.03
CA TYR A 49 -15.96 5.38 6.95
C TYR A 49 -16.16 6.78 7.48
N ASP A 50 -15.07 7.55 7.54
CA ASP A 50 -15.09 8.91 8.05
C ASP A 50 -14.21 9.81 7.16
N ASN A 51 -14.67 11.04 6.92
CA ASN A 51 -13.96 12.07 6.14
C ASN A 51 -13.39 11.59 4.79
N GLY A 52 -14.09 10.67 4.12
CA GLY A 52 -13.67 10.14 2.81
C GLY A 52 -12.72 8.95 2.87
N VAL A 53 -12.38 8.45 4.06
CA VAL A 53 -11.44 7.33 4.27
C VAL A 53 -12.18 6.11 4.79
N LEU A 54 -12.03 4.98 4.10
CA LEU A 54 -12.47 3.68 4.58
C LEU A 54 -11.34 3.02 5.38
N THR A 55 -11.55 2.87 6.68
CA THR A 55 -10.65 2.16 7.61
C THR A 55 -11.24 0.79 7.90
N LEU A 56 -10.45 -0.25 7.64
CA LEU A 56 -10.78 -1.64 7.97
C LEU A 56 -9.85 -2.09 9.11
N THR A 57 -10.42 -2.48 10.24
CA THR A 57 -9.68 -3.00 11.40
C THR A 57 -9.92 -4.50 11.48
N ILE A 58 -8.84 -5.28 11.38
CA ILE A 58 -8.90 -6.75 11.46
C ILE A 58 -8.08 -7.19 12.66
N PRO A 59 -8.69 -7.75 13.70
CA PRO A 59 -7.97 -8.23 14.85
C PRO A 59 -7.07 -9.42 14.47
N VAL A 60 -5.98 -9.57 15.23
CA VAL A 60 -5.12 -10.76 15.14
C VAL A 60 -5.81 -11.89 15.92
N ALA A 61 -5.94 -13.06 15.30
CA ALA A 61 -6.49 -14.24 15.94
C ALA A 61 -5.70 -14.60 17.20
N GLU A 62 -6.40 -14.95 18.28
CA GLU A 62 -5.80 -15.28 19.58
C GLU A 62 -4.75 -16.40 19.47
N GLN A 63 -4.99 -17.39 18.59
CA GLN A 63 -4.10 -18.52 18.32
C GLN A 63 -2.79 -18.10 17.64
N ALA A 64 -2.79 -16.95 16.96
CA ALA A 64 -1.64 -16.41 16.25
C ALA A 64 -0.76 -15.52 17.13
N LYS A 65 -1.19 -15.19 18.36
CA LYS A 65 -0.32 -14.53 19.33
C LYS A 65 0.91 -15.40 19.60
N PRO A 66 2.14 -14.84 19.58
CA PRO A 66 3.35 -15.60 19.79
C PRO A 66 3.34 -16.26 21.17
N ARG A 67 3.44 -17.59 21.20
CA ARG A 67 3.49 -18.38 22.43
C ARG A 67 4.95 -18.60 22.83
N LYS A 68 5.25 -18.46 24.12
CA LYS A 68 6.57 -18.84 24.66
C LYS A 68 6.67 -20.37 24.62
N VAL A 69 7.64 -20.89 23.88
CA VAL A 69 7.95 -22.32 23.85
C VAL A 69 9.04 -22.59 24.89
N GLU A 70 8.73 -23.41 25.90
CA GLU A 70 9.74 -23.84 26.88
C GLU A 70 10.66 -24.89 26.25
N ILE A 71 11.96 -24.60 26.20
CA ILE A 71 12.97 -25.56 25.78
C ILE A 71 13.41 -26.34 27.03
N THR A 72 12.83 -27.51 27.26
CA THR A 72 13.35 -28.47 28.23
C THR A 72 14.53 -29.22 27.63
N SER A 73 15.74 -28.98 28.12
CA SER A 73 16.90 -29.81 27.80
C SER A 73 16.83 -31.12 28.59
N GLY A 74 16.47 -32.21 27.90
CA GLY A 74 16.58 -33.55 28.46
C GLY A 74 18.05 -33.92 28.67
N GLY A 75 18.43 -34.13 29.93
CA GLY A 75 19.58 -34.88 30.45
C GLY A 75 20.82 -35.09 29.57
N GLY A 76 21.93 -34.46 29.99
CA GLY A 76 23.30 -34.92 29.74
C GLY A 76 24.01 -34.20 28.60
N ARG A 77 25.05 -33.41 28.94
CA ARG A 77 26.03 -32.93 27.95
C ARG A 77 26.67 -34.14 27.26
N LYS A 78 26.24 -34.47 26.05
CA LYS A 78 26.94 -35.46 25.23
C LYS A 78 28.15 -34.77 24.60
N ALA A 79 29.33 -35.09 25.11
CA ALA A 79 30.58 -34.64 24.51
C ALA A 79 30.71 -35.27 23.11
N ILE A 80 31.02 -34.44 22.12
CA ILE A 80 31.33 -34.88 20.77
C ILE A 80 32.85 -35.04 20.73
N ASN A 81 33.34 -36.28 20.77
CA ASN A 81 34.75 -36.53 20.54
C ASN A 81 35.03 -36.32 19.06
N ALA A 82 35.97 -35.43 18.74
CA ALA A 82 36.46 -35.28 17.39
C ALA A 82 37.45 -36.43 17.13
N ASP A 83 37.08 -37.35 16.25
CA ASP A 83 37.99 -38.39 15.77
C ASP A 83 39.09 -37.74 14.93
N SER A 84 40.21 -37.38 15.56
CA SER A 84 41.44 -37.05 14.85
C SER A 84 42.12 -38.35 14.41
N SER A 85 41.68 -38.88 13.26
CA SER A 85 42.48 -39.78 12.45
C SER A 85 42.95 -39.00 11.23
N ALA A 86 44.18 -38.50 11.32
CA ALA A 86 44.97 -38.04 10.18
C ALA A 86 46.30 -38.78 10.23
N ALA A 87 46.70 -39.25 9.05
CA ALA A 87 47.73 -40.21 8.73
C ALA A 87 49.15 -39.83 9.16
#